data_AF-A0AA43HIM4-F1
#
_entry.id   AF-A0AA43HIM4-F1
#
_cell.length_a   1.000
_cell.length_b   1.000
_cell.length_c   1.000
_cell.angle_alpha   90.00
_cell.angle_beta   90.00
_cell.angle_gamma   90.00
#
_symmetry.space_group_name_H-M   'P 1'
#
loop_
_entity.id
_entity.type
_entity.pdbx_description
1 polymer ?
#
loop_
_entity_poly.entity_id
_entity_poly.type
_entity_poly.pdbx_seq_one_letter_code
_entity_poly.pdbx_strand_id
1 'polypeptide(L)'
;MKKLFMLVMVSCLLLSCGNKKTEQANGAEATKSEVTTEVYKLDDLLANADQLVGKTVKVRGSVTHTCAHSGKRCFLVGDNENVTMRVEATGKIESFNKELIGSELEVTGILQENQLSKEYIDQMEKDTEAKMTEEDGSAETCEAELSNINDMREWMKANNKDHYSIYYLDGQEYDIVD
;
A
#
# COMPACT_ATOMS: atom_id res chain seq x y z
N MET A 1 -24.93 21.47 -65.38
CA MET A 1 -25.80 22.51 -64.79
C MET A 1 -24.97 23.20 -63.69
N LYS A 2 -24.27 24.31 -63.97
CA LYS A 2 -24.70 25.72 -63.72
C LYS A 2 -25.21 25.85 -62.27
N LYS A 3 -24.60 26.59 -61.34
CA LYS A 3 -23.98 27.94 -61.32
C LYS A 3 -23.06 27.99 -60.06
N LEU A 4 -21.82 28.46 -60.02
CA LEU A 4 -21.18 29.77 -60.23
C LEU A 4 -21.87 31.00 -59.61
N PHE A 5 -21.28 31.51 -58.51
CA PHE A 5 -21.13 32.91 -58.03
C PHE A 5 -20.14 32.80 -56.85
N MET A 6 -18.87 33.24 -56.83
CA MET A 6 -18.13 34.46 -57.23
C MET A 6 -18.44 35.72 -56.40
N LEU A 7 -17.56 36.04 -55.43
CA LEU A 7 -17.08 37.39 -55.00
C LEU A 7 -16.01 37.18 -53.88
N VAL A 8 -14.68 37.20 -54.07
CA VAL A 8 -13.68 38.29 -54.28
C VAL A 8 -13.65 39.38 -53.19
N MET A 9 -12.57 39.44 -52.38
CA MET A 9 -11.53 40.51 -52.35
C MET A 9 -10.46 40.21 -51.26
N VAL A 10 -9.17 39.97 -51.61
CA VAL A 10 -8.01 40.92 -51.55
C VAL A 10 -7.52 41.16 -50.10
N SER A 11 -6.25 41.03 -49.68
CA SER A 11 -4.96 40.68 -50.29
C SER A 11 -3.86 40.70 -49.21
N CYS A 12 -2.75 40.01 -49.47
CA CYS A 12 -1.38 40.25 -48.95
C CYS A 12 -1.16 39.99 -47.45
N LEU A 13 -0.16 39.20 -47.04
CA LEU A 13 1.25 39.35 -47.38
C LEU A 13 1.99 38.01 -47.49
N LEU A 14 2.82 37.93 -48.54
CA LEU A 14 3.87 36.93 -48.74
C LEU A 14 5.15 37.37 -48.01
N LEU A 15 5.74 36.48 -47.24
CA LEU A 15 7.19 36.34 -46.97
C LEU A 15 7.37 34.88 -46.50
N SER A 16 8.33 34.05 -46.90
CA SER A 16 9.38 34.07 -47.91
C SER A 16 9.95 32.63 -47.94
N CYS A 17 10.56 32.24 -49.07
CA CYS A 17 11.39 31.06 -49.37
C CYS A 17 12.05 30.34 -48.17
N GLY A 18 12.29 29.03 -48.13
CA GLY A 18 12.22 27.98 -49.13
C GLY A 18 13.21 26.86 -48.79
N ASN A 19 12.76 25.62 -49.01
CA ASN A 19 13.49 24.44 -49.49
C ASN A 19 14.10 23.38 -48.51
N LYS A 20 13.69 22.14 -48.81
CA LYS A 20 14.36 20.81 -48.73
C LYS A 20 14.08 19.90 -47.52
N LYS A 21 13.62 18.69 -47.89
CA LYS A 21 13.41 17.44 -47.12
C LYS A 21 14.61 17.11 -46.22
N THR A 22 14.35 16.49 -45.07
CA THR A 22 15.03 15.28 -44.54
C THR A 22 14.21 14.73 -43.38
N GLU A 23 13.93 13.43 -43.40
CA GLU A 23 13.47 12.63 -42.25
C GLU A 23 14.47 12.74 -41.10
N GLN A 24 14.02 12.98 -39.87
CA GLN A 24 14.73 12.43 -38.72
C GLN A 24 13.82 12.31 -37.50
N ALA A 25 13.84 11.10 -36.96
CA ALA A 25 13.25 10.69 -35.70
C ALA A 25 13.58 11.68 -34.58
N ASN A 26 12.59 11.99 -33.75
CA ASN A 26 12.86 12.50 -32.42
C ASN A 26 12.25 11.54 -31.42
N GLY A 27 13.13 10.73 -30.82
CA GLY A 27 12.80 9.93 -29.66
C GLY A 27 12.32 10.86 -28.57
N ALA A 28 11.08 10.65 -28.13
CA ALA A 28 10.66 11.12 -26.83
C ALA A 28 11.40 10.26 -25.80
N GLU A 29 12.61 10.68 -25.44
CA GLU A 29 13.15 10.37 -24.12
C GLU A 29 12.18 11.02 -23.12
N ALA A 30 11.23 10.22 -22.67
CA ALA A 30 10.50 10.50 -21.45
C ALA A 30 11.56 10.57 -20.33
N THR A 31 11.93 11.78 -19.96
CA THR A 31 12.64 12.06 -18.71
C THR A 31 11.72 11.58 -17.58
N LYS A 32 11.86 10.30 -17.21
CA LYS A 32 11.30 9.73 -15.99
C LYS A 32 11.97 10.51 -14.86
N SER A 33 11.30 11.53 -14.36
CA SER A 33 11.65 12.12 -13.08
C SER A 33 11.59 10.99 -12.07
N GLU A 34 12.75 10.53 -11.62
CA GLU A 34 12.85 9.66 -10.45
C GLU A 34 12.34 10.49 -9.27
N VAL A 35 11.06 10.32 -8.97
CA VAL A 35 10.55 10.63 -7.63
C VAL A 35 11.27 9.64 -6.73
N THR A 36 12.31 10.10 -6.06
CA THR A 36 12.96 9.38 -4.98
C THR A 36 11.94 9.34 -3.85
N THR A 37 11.07 8.33 -3.86
CA THR A 37 10.17 8.05 -2.74
C THR A 37 11.06 7.73 -1.55
N GLU A 38 10.98 8.56 -0.51
CA GLU A 38 11.66 8.32 0.76
C GLU A 38 11.35 6.90 1.26
N VAL A 39 12.39 6.18 1.70
CA VAL A 39 12.25 4.84 2.26
C VAL A 39 12.03 4.96 3.75
N TYR A 40 10.85 4.59 4.22
CA TYR A 40 10.52 4.55 5.64
C TYR A 40 11.03 3.26 6.27
N LYS A 41 11.58 3.33 7.48
CA LYS A 41 11.61 2.17 8.36
C LYS A 41 10.17 1.81 8.76
N LEU A 42 9.89 0.53 8.99
CA LEU A 42 8.54 0.09 9.33
C LEU A 42 7.99 0.79 10.59
N ASP A 43 8.80 0.90 11.63
CA ASP A 43 8.46 1.56 12.90
C ASP A 43 8.04 3.03 12.67
N ASP A 44 8.84 3.76 11.89
CA ASP A 44 8.59 5.16 11.57
C ASP A 44 7.35 5.35 10.69
N LEU A 45 7.13 4.43 9.74
CA LEU A 45 5.94 4.43 8.91
C LEU A 45 4.68 4.26 9.77
N LEU A 46 4.68 3.28 10.67
CA LEU A 46 3.51 2.98 11.50
C LEU A 46 3.24 4.07 12.55
N ALA A 47 4.28 4.73 13.06
CA ALA A 47 4.13 5.91 13.91
C ALA A 47 3.43 7.09 13.21
N ASN A 48 3.47 7.13 11.87
CA ASN A 48 2.89 8.19 11.05
C ASN A 48 1.77 7.69 10.10
N ALA A 49 1.26 6.48 10.33
CA ALA A 49 0.41 5.77 9.37
C ALA A 49 -0.85 6.56 8.97
N ASP A 50 -1.50 7.24 9.91
CA ASP A 50 -2.71 8.03 9.68
C ASP A 50 -2.55 9.09 8.59
N GLN A 51 -1.35 9.67 8.47
CA GLN A 51 -1.07 10.69 7.46
C GLN A 51 -0.72 10.09 6.11
N LEU A 52 -0.46 8.79 6.06
CA LEU A 52 0.07 8.06 4.92
C LEU A 52 -0.96 7.12 4.28
N VAL A 53 -2.10 6.85 4.93
CA VAL A 53 -3.17 6.02 4.36
C VAL A 53 -3.59 6.54 2.97
N GLY A 54 -3.70 5.61 2.02
CA GLY A 54 -4.04 5.86 0.62
C GLY A 54 -2.88 6.40 -0.23
N LYS A 55 -1.71 6.65 0.35
CA LYS A 55 -0.52 7.12 -0.39
C LYS A 55 0.38 5.97 -0.78
N THR A 56 1.09 6.16 -1.88
CA THR A 56 2.23 5.30 -2.24
C THR A 56 3.41 5.62 -1.33
N VAL A 57 3.94 4.60 -0.69
CA VAL A 57 5.08 4.65 0.24
C VAL A 57 6.08 3.55 -0.14
N LYS A 58 7.36 3.76 0.19
CA LYS A 58 8.39 2.71 0.15
C LYS A 58 8.79 2.39 1.58
N VAL A 59 8.66 1.14 1.99
CA VAL A 59 8.90 0.71 3.38
C VAL A 59 9.97 -0.38 3.43
N ARG A 60 10.85 -0.28 4.41
CA ARG A 60 11.89 -1.27 4.69
C ARG A 60 11.53 -2.10 5.93
N GLY A 61 11.72 -3.41 5.85
CA GLY A 61 11.55 -4.31 6.99
C GLY A 61 12.03 -5.73 6.71
N SER A 62 12.23 -6.51 7.78
CA SER A 62 12.68 -7.90 7.71
C SER A 62 11.51 -8.86 7.54
N VAL A 63 11.62 -9.87 6.67
CA VAL A 63 10.54 -10.83 6.42
C VAL A 63 10.55 -11.95 7.45
N THR A 64 9.45 -12.11 8.18
CA THR A 64 9.29 -13.18 9.19
C THR A 64 8.46 -14.35 8.67
N HIS A 65 7.53 -14.09 7.76
CA HIS A 65 6.63 -15.10 7.25
C HIS A 65 6.17 -14.80 5.82
N THR A 66 5.97 -15.85 5.04
CA THR A 66 5.29 -15.80 3.74
C THR A 66 4.21 -16.88 3.71
N CYS A 67 2.99 -16.55 3.30
CA CYS A 67 1.90 -17.51 3.30
C CYS A 67 2.19 -18.71 2.39
N ALA A 68 2.31 -19.90 2.97
CA ALA A 68 2.77 -21.11 2.29
C ALA A 68 1.87 -21.61 1.14
N HIS A 69 0.57 -21.29 1.18
CA HIS A 69 -0.41 -21.84 0.23
C HIS A 69 -0.56 -20.96 -1.01
N SER A 70 -0.69 -19.64 -0.83
CA SER A 70 -0.97 -18.71 -1.93
C SER A 70 0.24 -17.87 -2.33
N GLY A 71 1.24 -17.71 -1.45
CA GLY A 71 2.33 -16.75 -1.64
C GLY A 71 1.85 -15.29 -1.73
N LYS A 72 0.57 -15.00 -1.49
CA LYS A 72 -0.02 -13.66 -1.70
C LYS A 72 0.21 -12.69 -0.55
N ARG A 73 0.86 -13.13 0.52
CA ARG A 73 1.16 -12.30 1.69
C ARG A 73 2.56 -12.57 2.20
N CYS A 74 3.27 -11.50 2.56
CA CYS A 74 4.43 -11.56 3.44
C CYS A 74 4.16 -10.71 4.69
N PHE A 75 4.95 -10.94 5.73
CA PHE A 75 4.90 -10.21 6.98
C PHE A 75 6.28 -9.62 7.23
N LEU A 76 6.32 -8.29 7.33
CA LEU A 76 7.50 -7.53 7.69
C LEU A 76 7.50 -7.32 9.20
N VAL A 77 8.68 -7.32 9.79
CA VAL A 77 8.96 -6.85 11.15
C VAL A 77 9.90 -5.65 11.09
N GLY A 78 9.69 -4.70 11.99
CA GLY A 78 10.51 -3.51 12.16
C GLY A 78 11.75 -3.77 13.01
N ASP A 79 12.41 -2.69 13.42
CA ASP A 79 13.50 -2.73 14.39
C ASP A 79 12.98 -3.18 15.77
N ASN A 80 11.75 -2.77 16.13
CA ASN A 80 11.01 -3.35 17.24
C ASN A 80 10.30 -4.63 16.77
N GLU A 81 10.63 -5.76 17.40
CA GLU A 81 10.08 -7.08 17.06
C GLU A 81 8.55 -7.20 17.21
N ASN A 82 7.93 -6.30 18.01
CA ASN A 82 6.48 -6.24 18.19
C ASN A 82 5.78 -5.45 17.08
N VAL A 83 6.54 -4.72 16.26
CA VAL A 83 6.02 -3.92 15.15
C VAL A 83 6.04 -4.77 13.89
N THR A 84 4.87 -5.20 13.46
CA THR A 84 4.72 -6.04 12.26
C THR A 84 3.74 -5.42 11.28
N MET A 85 3.92 -5.72 9.99
CA MET A 85 2.98 -5.31 8.96
C MET A 85 2.82 -6.40 7.90
N ARG A 86 1.56 -6.68 7.57
CA ARG A 86 1.21 -7.53 6.44
C ARG A 86 1.37 -6.76 5.14
N VAL A 87 2.02 -7.38 4.17
CA VAL A 87 2.07 -6.91 2.78
C VAL A 87 1.29 -7.89 1.91
N GLU A 88 0.34 -7.39 1.11
CA GLU A 88 -0.40 -8.18 0.13
C GLU A 88 0.21 -8.01 -1.26
N ALA A 89 0.32 -9.11 -2.00
CA ALA A 89 0.89 -9.13 -3.34
C ALA A 89 -0.10 -8.52 -4.34
N THR A 90 0.24 -7.34 -4.86
CA THR A 90 -0.51 -6.62 -5.89
C THR A 90 0.45 -6.13 -6.99
N GLY A 91 -0.07 -5.46 -8.02
CA GLY A 91 0.77 -4.84 -9.05
C GLY A 91 1.67 -5.86 -9.76
N LYS A 92 2.99 -5.66 -9.67
CA LYS A 92 4.01 -6.53 -10.29
C LYS A 92 4.40 -7.72 -9.39
N ILE A 93 3.98 -7.73 -8.13
CA ILE A 93 4.27 -8.84 -7.23
C ILE A 93 3.32 -9.99 -7.55
N GLU A 94 3.85 -11.03 -8.18
CA GLU A 94 3.07 -12.25 -8.44
C GLU A 94 2.90 -13.09 -7.17
N SER A 95 3.97 -13.24 -6.40
CA SER A 95 3.99 -13.96 -5.11
C SER A 95 5.26 -13.66 -4.32
N PHE A 96 5.20 -13.88 -3.01
CA PHE A 96 6.35 -13.87 -2.11
C PHE A 96 6.87 -15.31 -1.93
N ASN A 97 8.11 -15.56 -2.33
CA ASN A 97 8.77 -16.85 -2.17
C ASN A 97 9.17 -17.06 -0.70
N LYS A 98 9.12 -18.31 -0.21
CA LYS A 98 9.58 -18.70 1.14
C LYS A 98 11.06 -18.39 1.38
N GLU A 99 11.86 -18.37 0.33
CA GLU A 99 13.29 -17.98 0.40
C GLU A 99 13.50 -16.53 0.85
N LEU A 100 12.46 -15.69 0.82
CA LEU A 100 12.51 -14.33 1.35
C LEU A 100 12.51 -14.28 2.87
N ILE A 101 12.13 -15.36 3.58
CA ILE A 101 12.12 -15.39 5.04
C ILE A 101 13.54 -15.21 5.57
N GLY A 102 13.74 -14.20 6.43
CA GLY A 102 15.04 -13.80 6.94
C GLY A 102 15.78 -12.77 6.08
N SER A 103 15.25 -12.41 4.90
CA SER A 103 15.75 -11.28 4.10
C SER A 103 15.13 -9.96 4.56
N GLU A 104 15.84 -8.85 4.28
CA GLU A 104 15.28 -7.50 4.39
C GLU A 104 14.77 -7.06 3.01
N LEU A 105 13.56 -6.48 2.98
CA LEU A 105 12.95 -5.97 1.75
C LEU A 105 12.72 -4.47 1.85
N GLU A 106 12.82 -3.79 0.71
CA GLU A 106 12.17 -2.51 0.49
C GLU A 106 10.97 -2.70 -0.43
N VAL A 107 9.76 -2.52 0.10
CA VAL A 107 8.51 -2.71 -0.62
C VAL A 107 7.89 -1.36 -0.96
N THR A 108 7.64 -1.13 -2.24
CA THR A 108 6.82 0.02 -2.69
C THR A 108 5.37 -0.44 -2.80
N GLY A 109 4.45 0.30 -2.18
CA GLY A 109 3.03 -0.05 -2.18
C GLY A 109 2.13 1.07 -1.70
N ILE A 110 0.82 0.81 -1.68
CA ILE A 110 -0.17 1.76 -1.15
C ILE A 110 -0.49 1.36 0.29
N LEU A 111 -0.34 2.29 1.23
CA LEU A 111 -0.71 2.04 2.63
C LEU A 111 -2.23 2.02 2.77
N GLN A 112 -2.75 0.94 3.33
CA GLN A 112 -4.17 0.74 3.59
C GLN A 112 -4.45 0.68 5.08
N GLU A 113 -5.69 0.95 5.44
CA GLU A 113 -6.21 0.82 6.80
C GLU A 113 -7.49 -0.01 6.78
N ASN A 114 -7.56 -0.99 7.69
CA ASN A 114 -8.81 -1.64 8.06
C ASN A 114 -9.19 -1.22 9.48
N GLN A 115 -10.39 -0.66 9.66
CA GLN A 115 -10.85 -0.17 10.95
C GLN A 115 -11.80 -1.19 11.60
N LEU A 116 -11.51 -1.56 12.84
CA LEU A 116 -12.41 -2.32 13.68
C LEU A 116 -13.16 -1.36 14.60
N SER A 117 -14.48 -1.25 14.42
CA SER A 117 -15.30 -0.32 15.20
C SER A 117 -15.35 -0.75 16.68
N LYS A 118 -15.64 0.21 17.56
CA LYS A 118 -15.86 -0.08 18.98
C LYS A 118 -16.94 -1.14 19.18
N GLU A 119 -18.04 -1.07 18.43
CA GLU A 119 -19.16 -2.02 18.55
C GLU A 119 -18.74 -3.44 18.16
N TYR A 120 -17.89 -3.57 17.13
CA TYR A 120 -17.35 -4.86 16.73
C TYR A 120 -16.47 -5.47 17.83
N ILE A 121 -15.63 -4.64 18.46
CA ILE A 121 -14.75 -5.06 19.57
C ILE A 121 -15.58 -5.41 20.81
N ASP A 122 -16.61 -4.61 21.13
CA ASP A 122 -17.54 -4.90 22.22
C ASP A 122 -18.30 -6.23 22.00
N GLN A 123 -18.61 -6.57 20.74
CA GLN A 123 -19.23 -7.85 20.43
C GLN A 123 -18.24 -9.01 20.54
N MET A 124 -17.00 -8.82 20.07
CA MET A 124 -15.93 -9.82 20.20
C MET A 124 -15.70 -10.20 21.67
N GLU A 125 -15.65 -9.21 22.56
CA GLU A 125 -15.52 -9.44 24.00
C GLU A 125 -16.67 -10.27 24.57
N LYS A 126 -17.92 -9.91 24.25
CA LYS A 126 -19.09 -10.68 24.70
C LYS A 126 -19.08 -12.12 24.18
N ASP A 127 -18.70 -12.31 22.92
CA ASP A 127 -18.64 -13.63 22.31
C ASP A 127 -17.55 -14.48 22.96
N THR A 128 -16.38 -13.91 23.25
CA THR A 128 -15.29 -14.59 23.96
C THR A 128 -15.70 -14.92 25.41
N GLU A 129 -16.32 -13.99 26.13
CA GLU A 129 -16.84 -14.24 27.49
C GLU A 129 -17.91 -15.34 27.51
N ALA A 130 -18.81 -15.36 26.52
CA ALA A 130 -19.83 -16.39 26.42
C ALA A 130 -19.19 -17.79 26.21
N LYS A 131 -18.20 -17.90 25.32
CA LYS A 131 -17.46 -19.16 25.10
C LYS A 131 -16.75 -19.68 26.36
N MET A 132 -16.29 -18.79 27.25
CA MET A 132 -15.69 -19.21 28.53
C MET A 132 -16.69 -19.89 29.47
N THR A 133 -17.98 -19.63 29.30
CA THR A 133 -19.05 -20.20 30.13
C THR A 133 -19.64 -21.49 29.57
N GLU A 134 -19.37 -21.82 28.31
CA GLU A 134 -19.78 -23.08 27.68
C GLU A 134 -18.70 -24.17 27.90
N GLU A 135 -19.12 -25.40 28.22
CA GLU A 135 -18.26 -26.50 28.69
C GLU A 135 -17.20 -27.02 27.68
N ASP A 136 -17.11 -26.44 26.48
CA ASP A 136 -16.19 -26.82 25.41
C ASP A 136 -15.13 -25.75 25.04
N GLY A 137 -15.14 -24.59 25.69
CA GLY A 137 -14.14 -23.54 25.50
C GLY A 137 -12.79 -23.90 26.15
N SER A 138 -11.69 -23.91 25.38
CA SER A 138 -10.36 -24.00 25.98
C SER A 138 -10.04 -22.69 26.70
N ALA A 139 -9.92 -22.75 28.03
CA ALA A 139 -9.64 -21.59 28.88
C ALA A 139 -8.42 -20.78 28.38
N GLU A 140 -7.35 -21.46 27.94
CA GLU A 140 -6.14 -20.81 27.40
C GLU A 140 -6.42 -20.01 26.13
N THR A 141 -7.29 -20.50 25.24
CA THR A 141 -7.65 -19.77 24.01
C THR A 141 -8.50 -18.54 24.30
N CYS A 142 -9.39 -18.62 25.29
CA CYS A 142 -10.24 -17.48 25.67
C CYS A 142 -9.43 -16.40 26.38
N GLU A 143 -8.47 -16.79 27.24
CA GLU A 143 -7.55 -15.84 27.89
C GLU A 143 -6.71 -15.06 26.87
N ALA A 144 -6.18 -15.73 25.84
CA ALA A 144 -5.45 -15.08 24.76
C ALA A 144 -6.34 -14.13 23.93
N GLU A 145 -7.57 -14.54 23.59
CA GLU A 145 -8.53 -13.67 22.90
C GLU A 145 -8.85 -12.42 23.72
N LEU A 146 -9.11 -12.54 25.02
CA LEU A 146 -9.36 -11.41 25.92
C LEU A 146 -8.14 -10.49 26.05
N SER A 147 -6.93 -11.05 26.11
CA SER A 147 -5.71 -10.24 26.11
C SER A 147 -5.60 -9.39 24.84
N ASN A 148 -5.83 -9.99 23.67
CA ASN A 148 -5.79 -9.27 22.40
C ASN A 148 -6.85 -8.15 22.34
N ILE A 149 -8.06 -8.41 22.85
CA ILE A 149 -9.13 -7.40 22.94
C ILE A 149 -8.70 -6.23 23.84
N ASN A 150 -8.07 -6.52 24.98
CA ASN A 150 -7.56 -5.50 25.89
C ASN A 150 -6.47 -4.66 25.21
N ASP A 151 -5.52 -5.28 24.51
CA ASP A 151 -4.48 -4.57 23.77
C ASP A 151 -5.07 -3.64 22.71
N MET A 152 -6.12 -4.09 22.00
CA MET A 152 -6.84 -3.23 21.06
C MET A 152 -7.49 -2.03 21.75
N ARG A 153 -8.12 -2.21 22.92
CA ARG A 153 -8.72 -1.13 23.70
C ARG A 153 -7.68 -0.15 24.25
N GLU A 154 -6.54 -0.64 24.71
CA GLU A 154 -5.42 0.18 25.16
C GLU A 154 -4.84 1.00 24.02
N TRP A 155 -4.68 0.39 22.84
CA TRP A 155 -4.25 1.07 21.63
C TRP A 155 -5.23 2.18 21.24
N MET A 156 -6.55 1.93 21.24
CA MET A 156 -7.57 2.92 20.96
C MET A 156 -7.46 4.13 21.89
N LYS A 157 -7.26 3.88 23.19
CA LYS A 157 -7.08 4.92 24.21
C LYS A 157 -5.79 5.70 24.01
N ALA A 158 -4.67 5.02 23.77
CA ALA A 158 -3.35 5.63 23.58
C ALA A 158 -3.30 6.53 22.34
N ASN A 159 -4.04 6.15 21.28
CA ASN A 159 -4.11 6.88 20.02
C ASN A 159 -5.31 7.84 19.92
N ASN A 160 -6.12 7.94 20.99
CA ASN A 160 -7.32 8.79 21.03
C ASN A 160 -8.29 8.53 19.86
N LYS A 161 -8.57 7.25 19.59
CA LYS A 161 -9.46 6.78 18.52
C LYS A 161 -10.64 5.99 19.08
N ASP A 162 -11.76 6.05 18.36
CA ASP A 162 -12.99 5.28 18.62
C ASP A 162 -13.04 3.95 17.84
N HIS A 163 -11.96 3.60 17.16
CA HIS A 163 -11.77 2.35 16.42
C HIS A 163 -10.33 1.87 16.57
N TYR A 164 -10.10 0.57 16.34
CA TYR A 164 -8.76 0.00 16.23
C TYR A 164 -8.33 -0.06 14.76
N SER A 165 -7.16 0.52 14.45
CA SER A 165 -6.65 0.57 13.07
C SER A 165 -5.67 -0.57 12.82
N ILE A 166 -5.93 -1.35 11.77
CA ILE A 166 -5.01 -2.36 11.24
C ILE A 166 -4.44 -1.83 9.93
N TYR A 167 -3.18 -1.41 9.95
CA TYR A 167 -2.50 -0.98 8.74
C TYR A 167 -1.88 -2.17 8.00
N TYR A 168 -1.95 -2.14 6.68
CA TYR A 168 -1.31 -3.13 5.81
C TYR A 168 -0.92 -2.47 4.50
N LEU A 169 -0.01 -3.10 3.76
CA LEU A 169 0.48 -2.55 2.49
C LEU A 169 -0.03 -3.38 1.31
N ASP A 170 -0.64 -2.73 0.33
CA ASP A 170 -0.80 -3.30 -1.00
C ASP A 170 0.54 -3.16 -1.73
N GLY A 171 1.39 -4.17 -1.63
CA GLY A 171 2.73 -4.18 -2.21
C GLY A 171 2.66 -4.28 -3.73
N GLN A 172 3.26 -3.32 -4.43
CA GLN A 172 3.24 -3.22 -5.90
C GLN A 172 4.53 -3.73 -6.54
N GLU A 173 5.66 -3.54 -5.87
CA GLU A 173 6.98 -4.07 -6.22
C GLU A 173 7.89 -4.08 -4.98
N TYR A 174 8.96 -4.87 -5.01
CA TYR A 174 9.94 -4.89 -3.93
C TYR A 174 11.36 -5.14 -4.45
N ASP A 175 12.33 -4.66 -3.68
CA ASP A 175 13.75 -4.96 -3.82
C ASP A 175 14.21 -5.74 -2.59
N ILE A 176 15.13 -6.70 -2.76
CA ILE A 176 15.84 -7.32 -1.63
C ILE A 176 17.03 -6.41 -1.29
N VAL A 177 17.20 -6.12 0.00
CA VAL A 177 18.34 -5.32 0.48
C VAL A 177 19.53 -6.25 0.72
N ASP A 178 20.66 -5.92 0.11
CA ASP A 178 21.96 -6.59 0.30
C ASP A 178 22.69 -6.15 1.58
#